data_AF-A0A078FBT6-F1
#
_entry.id   AF-A0A078FBT6-F1
#
_cell.length_a   1.000
_cell.length_b   1.000
_cell.length_c   1.000
_cell.angle_alpha   90.00
_cell.angle_beta   90.00
_cell.angle_gamma   90.00
#
_symmetry.space_group_name_H-M   'P 1'
#
loop_
_entity.id
_entity.type
_entity.pdbx_description
1 polymer ?
#
loop_
_entity_poly.entity_id
_entity_poly.type
_entity_poly.pdbx_seq_one_letter_code
_entity_poly.pdbx_strand_id
1 'polypeptide(L)'
;MYTLYNQKSFCLYIEDIFTDLDCRLICLRTCVVNAYVVDIFFVDTTPFVDKYFVEPKNHVYDWRGVLPRNKYLNNLLADVDVAKWKLVLGHHTIKSACRSPWCYNRA
;
A
#
# COMPACT_ATOMS: atom_id res chain seq x y z
N MET A 1 -3.13 -4.16 29.40
CA MET A 1 -4.37 -4.00 28.62
C MET A 1 -4.40 -2.58 28.10
N TYR A 2 -3.69 -2.30 27.00
CA TYR A 2 -3.77 -1.03 26.29
C TYR A 2 -4.19 -1.33 24.85
N THR A 3 -5.31 -0.72 24.51
CA THR A 3 -6.17 -0.99 23.36
C THR A 3 -5.53 -0.58 22.04
N LEU A 4 -5.82 -1.39 21.03
CA LEU A 4 -5.54 -1.19 19.59
C LEU A 4 -6.35 -0.02 18.99
N TYR A 5 -6.27 1.16 19.60
CA TYR A 5 -6.97 2.36 19.12
C TYR A 5 -6.07 3.32 18.33
N ASN A 6 -4.76 3.04 18.22
CA ASN A 6 -3.79 3.99 17.66
C ASN A 6 -3.27 3.68 16.25
N GLN A 7 -3.74 2.62 15.59
CA GLN A 7 -3.36 2.37 14.19
C GLN A 7 -4.17 3.21 13.18
N LYS A 8 -5.38 3.68 13.56
CA LYS A 8 -6.14 4.64 12.73
C LYS A 8 -5.52 6.04 12.79
N SER A 9 -5.10 6.50 13.97
CA SER A 9 -4.55 7.84 14.15
C SER A 9 -3.22 8.04 13.43
N PHE A 10 -2.39 7.00 13.30
CA PHE A 10 -1.10 7.10 12.62
C PHE A 10 -1.23 7.19 11.09
N CYS A 11 -2.16 6.44 10.49
CA CYS A 11 -2.44 6.53 9.05
C CYS A 11 -3.02 7.92 8.70
N LEU A 12 -3.98 8.41 9.50
CA LEU A 12 -4.59 9.73 9.30
C LEU A 12 -3.60 10.89 9.46
N TYR A 13 -2.67 10.82 10.41
CA TYR A 13 -1.67 11.89 10.60
C TYR A 13 -0.70 12.01 9.42
N ILE A 14 -0.35 10.87 8.82
CA ILE A 14 0.49 10.82 7.63
C ILE A 14 -0.31 11.24 6.38
N GLU A 15 -1.58 10.86 6.28
CA GLU A 15 -2.47 11.30 5.21
C GLU A 15 -2.70 12.82 5.24
N ASP A 16 -2.94 13.44 6.39
CA ASP A 16 -3.14 14.90 6.48
C ASP A 16 -1.87 15.67 6.08
N ILE A 17 -0.68 15.26 6.56
CA ILE A 17 0.59 15.87 6.19
C ILE A 17 0.88 15.70 4.69
N PHE A 18 0.58 14.53 4.12
CA PHE A 18 0.80 14.27 2.70
C PHE A 18 -0.28 14.87 1.80
N THR A 19 -1.51 15.06 2.27
CA THR A 19 -2.59 15.71 1.52
C THR A 19 -2.30 17.19 1.31
N ASP A 20 -1.67 17.85 2.29
CA ASP A 20 -1.21 19.23 2.17
C ASP A 20 0.00 19.40 1.22
N LEU A 21 0.76 18.33 0.97
CA LEU A 21 1.90 18.32 0.04
C LEU A 21 1.49 17.90 -1.38
N ASP A 22 0.79 16.76 -1.52
CA ASP A 22 0.26 16.22 -2.78
C ASP A 22 -0.73 15.08 -2.50
N CYS A 23 -1.97 15.21 -2.96
CA CYS A 23 -3.01 14.19 -2.78
C CYS A 23 -2.73 12.85 -3.49
N ARG A 24 -1.68 12.74 -4.30
CA ARG A 24 -1.18 11.48 -4.86
C ARG A 24 -0.38 10.64 -3.86
N LEU A 25 0.07 11.23 -2.76
CA LEU A 25 0.89 10.58 -1.72
C LEU A 25 0.04 9.82 -0.68
N ILE A 26 -1.29 9.86 -0.79
CA ILE A 26 -2.24 9.28 0.19
C ILE A 26 -2.32 7.73 0.09
N CYS A 27 -1.33 7.03 -0.48
CA CYS A 27 -1.33 5.57 -0.71
C CYS A 27 -2.55 4.99 -1.46
N LEU A 28 -3.49 5.82 -1.95
CA LEU A 28 -4.66 5.42 -2.73
C LEU A 28 -4.30 5.10 -4.19
N ARG A 29 -3.12 5.57 -4.65
CA ARG A 29 -2.53 5.27 -5.96
C ARG A 29 -1.03 5.17 -5.84
N THR A 30 -0.43 4.38 -6.72
CA THR A 30 1.01 4.22 -6.76
C THR A 30 1.69 5.50 -7.29
N CYS A 31 2.73 5.98 -6.61
CA CYS A 31 3.60 7.04 -7.14
C CYS A 31 5.08 6.78 -6.86
N VAL A 32 5.94 7.32 -7.72
CA VAL A 32 7.39 7.20 -7.64
C VAL A 32 7.99 8.59 -7.43
N VAL A 33 8.79 8.73 -6.38
CA VAL A 33 9.54 9.95 -6.08
C VAL A 33 11.02 9.65 -6.22
N ASN A 34 11.67 10.27 -7.21
CA ASN A 34 13.12 10.18 -7.37
C ASN A 34 13.80 11.20 -6.46
N ALA A 35 14.37 10.72 -5.35
CA ALA A 35 15.04 11.57 -4.37
C ALA A 35 16.56 11.43 -4.48
N TYR A 36 17.13 11.67 -5.68
CA TYR A 36 18.56 11.71 -6.06
C TYR A 36 19.42 10.46 -5.73
N VAL A 37 19.32 9.94 -4.51
CA VAL A 37 20.02 8.76 -3.96
C VAL A 37 19.09 7.54 -3.86
N VAL A 38 17.80 7.75 -3.57
CA VAL A 38 16.81 6.69 -3.34
C VAL A 38 15.52 6.98 -4.09
N ASP A 39 14.93 5.93 -4.67
CA ASP A 39 13.58 5.98 -5.22
C ASP A 39 12.57 5.55 -4.15
N ILE A 40 11.59 6.42 -3.86
CA ILE A 40 10.51 6.11 -2.92
C ILE A 40 9.27 5.75 -3.71
N PHE A 41 8.75 4.55 -3.46
CA PHE A 41 7.56 4.00 -4.09
C PHE A 41 6.44 3.94 -3.06
N PHE A 42 5.42 4.76 -3.25
CA PHE A 42 4.14 4.55 -2.56
C PHE A 42 3.36 3.57 -3.42
N VAL A 43 2.96 2.44 -2.84
CA VAL A 43 2.30 1.35 -3.55
C VAL A 43 0.93 1.12 -2.95
N ASP A 44 -0.10 1.21 -3.79
CA ASP A 44 -1.39 0.64 -3.46
C ASP A 44 -1.24 -0.88 -3.38
N THR A 45 -1.45 -1.42 -2.18
CA THR A 45 -1.30 -2.85 -1.88
C THR A 45 -2.61 -3.62 -2.04
N THR A 46 -3.75 -2.93 -2.23
CA THR A 46 -5.05 -3.55 -2.44
C THR A 46 -5.05 -4.49 -3.67
N PRO A 47 -4.45 -4.14 -4.83
CA PRO A 47 -4.35 -5.05 -5.97
C PRO A 47 -3.55 -6.34 -5.72
N PHE A 48 -2.80 -6.45 -4.62
CA PHE A 48 -2.01 -7.65 -4.32
C PHE A 48 -2.82 -8.74 -3.59
N VAL A 49 -3.98 -8.39 -3.02
CA VAL A 49 -4.80 -9.31 -2.23
C VAL A 49 -6.00 -9.77 -3.05
N ASP A 50 -6.05 -11.07 -3.36
CA ASP A 50 -7.08 -11.67 -4.23
C ASP A 50 -8.51 -11.43 -3.72
N LYS A 51 -8.68 -11.47 -2.40
CA LYS A 51 -9.98 -11.31 -1.72
C LYS A 51 -10.72 -10.05 -2.12
N TYR A 52 -10.03 -8.96 -2.43
CA TYR A 52 -10.70 -7.72 -2.84
C TYR A 52 -11.29 -7.80 -4.26
N PHE A 53 -10.81 -8.71 -5.10
CA PHE A 53 -11.38 -8.98 -6.42
C PHE A 53 -12.49 -10.03 -6.38
N VAL A 54 -12.31 -11.10 -5.60
CA VAL A 54 -13.23 -12.25 -5.60
C VAL A 54 -14.37 -12.13 -4.58
N GLU A 55 -14.11 -11.52 -3.42
CA GLU A 55 -15.03 -11.46 -2.28
C GLU A 55 -14.95 -10.10 -1.55
N PRO A 56 -15.28 -8.98 -2.22
CA PRO A 56 -15.17 -7.64 -1.63
C PRO A 56 -16.19 -7.35 -0.52
N LYS A 57 -17.11 -8.29 -0.24
CA LYS A 57 -18.24 -8.13 0.68
C LYS A 57 -19.06 -6.88 0.30
N ASN A 58 -19.08 -5.85 1.15
CA ASN A 58 -19.85 -4.62 0.96
C ASN A 58 -19.01 -3.48 0.36
N HIS A 59 -17.73 -3.72 0.05
CA HIS A 59 -16.85 -2.72 -0.51
C HIS A 59 -16.97 -2.69 -2.04
N VAL A 60 -16.94 -1.48 -2.60
CA VAL A 60 -16.87 -1.28 -4.06
C VAL A 60 -15.50 -0.69 -4.36
N TYR A 61 -14.71 -1.42 -5.12
CA TYR A 61 -13.37 -1.00 -5.54
C TYR A 61 -13.39 -0.56 -7.01
N ASP A 62 -12.72 0.54 -7.31
CA ASP A 62 -12.51 1.01 -8.67
C ASP A 62 -11.25 0.38 -9.27
N TRP A 63 -11.44 -0.58 -10.18
CA TRP A 63 -10.34 -1.29 -10.82
C TRP A 63 -9.91 -0.68 -12.16
N ARG A 64 -10.45 0.48 -12.54
CA ARG A 64 -10.06 1.17 -13.78
C ARG A 64 -8.59 1.59 -13.68
N GLY A 65 -7.78 1.16 -14.64
CA GLY A 65 -6.33 1.38 -14.65
C GLY A 65 -5.51 0.37 -13.84
N VAL A 66 -6.17 -0.53 -13.08
CA VAL A 66 -5.52 -1.70 -12.45
C VAL A 66 -5.67 -2.94 -13.33
N LEU A 67 -6.75 -3.04 -14.10
CA LEU A 67 -6.96 -4.16 -15.02
C LEU A 67 -6.24 -3.94 -16.36
N PRO A 68 -5.62 -4.98 -16.95
CA PRO A 68 -5.52 -6.34 -16.44
C PRO A 68 -4.49 -6.46 -15.31
N ARG A 69 -4.91 -7.07 -14.18
CA ARG A 69 -4.20 -7.05 -12.89
C ARG A 69 -2.77 -7.55 -12.98
N ASN A 70 -2.55 -8.67 -13.68
CA ASN A 70 -1.22 -9.24 -13.87
C ASN A 70 -0.27 -8.25 -14.57
N LYS A 71 -0.75 -7.54 -15.59
CA LYS A 71 0.03 -6.52 -16.30
C LYS A 71 0.34 -5.33 -15.39
N TYR A 72 -0.63 -4.86 -14.62
CA TYR A 72 -0.42 -3.78 -13.65
C TYR A 72 0.65 -4.16 -12.62
N LEU A 73 0.54 -5.34 -12.01
CA LEU A 73 1.52 -5.83 -11.03
C LEU A 73 2.91 -6.02 -11.65
N ASN A 74 2.99 -6.57 -12.85
CA ASN A 74 4.28 -6.78 -13.53
C ASN A 74 4.98 -5.45 -13.86
N ASN A 75 4.23 -4.45 -14.33
CA ASN A 75 4.79 -3.13 -14.62
C ASN A 75 5.29 -2.47 -13.34
N LEU A 76 4.48 -2.51 -12.27
CA LEU A 76 4.85 -1.97 -10.97
C LEU A 76 6.13 -2.62 -10.43
N LEU A 77 6.23 -3.94 -10.53
CA LEU A 77 7.41 -4.68 -10.10
C LEU A 77 8.63 -4.38 -10.98
N ALA A 78 8.46 -4.16 -12.28
CA ALA A 78 9.54 -3.78 -13.17
C ALA A 78 10.16 -2.43 -12.79
N ASP A 79 9.31 -1.43 -12.47
CA ASP A 79 9.76 -0.11 -12.02
C ASP A 79 10.53 -0.19 -10.69
N VAL A 80 10.06 -1.04 -9.78
CA VAL A 80 10.74 -1.28 -8.50
C VAL A 80 12.05 -2.05 -8.70
N ASP A 81 12.13 -2.97 -9.67
CA ASP A 81 13.31 -3.82 -9.88
C ASP A 81 14.52 -3.03 -10.40
N VAL A 82 14.29 -2.10 -11.32
CA VAL A 82 15.35 -1.27 -11.92
C VAL A 82 15.95 -0.23 -10.95
N ALA A 83 15.28 0.06 -9.84
CA ALA A 83 15.76 1.02 -8.84
C ALA A 83 16.91 0.44 -7.99
N LYS A 84 18.01 1.19 -7.92
CA LYS A 84 19.24 0.81 -7.20
C LYS A 84 19.06 0.84 -5.68
N TRP A 85 18.48 1.91 -5.16
CA TRP A 85 18.12 2.07 -3.76
C TRP A 85 16.64 2.42 -3.72
N LYS A 86 15.85 1.66 -2.96
CA LYS A 86 14.39 1.75 -3.00
C LYS A 86 13.77 1.66 -1.61
N LEU A 87 12.81 2.53 -1.35
CA LEU A 87 11.94 2.49 -0.19
C LEU A 87 10.49 2.28 -0.68
N VAL A 88 9.90 1.14 -0.33
CA VAL A 88 8.53 0.80 -0.72
C VAL A 88 7.60 0.94 0.48
N LEU A 89 6.62 1.82 0.38
CA LEU A 89 5.62 2.08 1.40
C LEU A 89 4.25 1.60 0.90
N GLY A 90 3.52 0.88 1.72
CA GLY A 90 2.20 0.35 1.36
C GLY A 90 1.30 0.21 2.58
N HIS A 91 -0.01 0.26 2.35
CA HIS A 91 -1.03 0.17 3.41
C HIS A 91 -1.07 -1.20 4.10
N HIS A 92 -1.02 -2.29 3.32
CA HIS A 92 -1.00 -3.65 3.83
C HIS A 92 0.42 -4.21 3.92
N THR A 93 0.70 -4.95 4.99
CA THR A 93 1.97 -5.66 5.13
C THR A 93 2.02 -6.88 4.21
N ILE A 94 3.02 -6.96 3.33
CA ILE A 94 3.23 -8.12 2.44
C ILE A 94 3.63 -9.37 3.24
N LYS A 95 4.47 -9.19 4.27
CA LYS A 95 4.78 -10.19 5.29
C LYS A 95 4.92 -9.48 6.62
N SER A 96 4.35 -10.06 7.68
CA SER A 96 4.60 -9.63 9.05
C SER A 96 5.32 -10.74 9.79
N ALA A 97 6.35 -10.40 10.57
CA ALA A 97 7.04 -11.36 11.44
C ALA A 97 6.28 -11.60 12.77
N CYS A 98 5.03 -11.14 12.86
CA CYS A 98 4.31 -11.19 14.12
C CYS A 98 3.91 -12.63 14.48
N ARG A 99 4.55 -13.17 15.52
CA ARG A 99 4.32 -14.53 16.04
C ARG A 99 3.24 -14.62 17.12
N SER A 100 2.61 -13.51 17.48
CA SER A 100 1.55 -13.54 18.49
C SER A 100 0.26 -14.13 17.90
N PRO A 101 -0.54 -14.89 18.69
CA PRO A 101 -1.83 -15.43 18.24
C PRO A 101 -2.80 -14.37 17.69
N TRP A 102 -2.63 -13.11 18.12
CA TRP A 102 -3.45 -11.96 17.74
C TRP A 102 -3.11 -11.35 16.37
N CYS A 103 -2.11 -11.88 15.69
CA CYS A 103 -1.65 -11.38 14.38
C CYS A 103 -2.13 -12.20 13.18
N TYR A 104 -2.56 -13.45 13.37
CA TYR A 104 -3.04 -14.29 12.27
C TYR A 104 -4.41 -13.87 11.72
N ASN A 105 -5.22 -13.12 12.49
CA ASN A 105 -6.59 -12.73 12.11
C ASN A 105 -6.72 -11.29 11.59
N ARG A 106 -5.62 -10.64 11.19
CA ARG A 106 -5.62 -9.24 10.75
C ARG A 106 -5.02 -8.98 9.36
N ALA A 107 -4.81 -10.04 8.59
CA ALA A 107 -4.56 -9.93 7.14
C ALA A 107 -5.87 -10.18 6.37
#